data_AF-A0A382R0G9-F1
#
_entry.id   AF-A0A382R0G9-F1
#
_cell.length_a   1.000
_cell.length_b   1.000
_cell.length_c   1.000
_cell.angle_alpha   90.00
_cell.angle_beta   90.00
_cell.angle_gamma   90.00
#
_symmetry.space_group_name_H-M   'P 1'
#
loop_
_entity.id
_entity.type
_entity.pdbx_description
1 polymer ?
#
loop_
_entity_poly.entity_id
_entity_poly.type
_entity_poly.pdbx_seq_one_letter_code
_entity_poly.pdbx_strand_id
1 'polypeptide(L)'
;MIGSLHVGENSLLELLKRYDLKTFKLMKEEIKNYSEVRMRNEITNIPNGIYNYEGYAIDNDGVIDEPLKLKVKIIVDNDEMIFDYTGSAKQARGPV
;
A
#
# COMPACT_ATOMS: atom_id res chain seq x y z
N MET A 1 -15.43 18.21 4.65
CA MET A 1 -13.96 18.08 4.85
C MET A 1 -13.26 19.41 4.56
N ILE A 2 -13.73 20.53 5.14
CA ILE A 2 -13.09 21.86 4.93
C ILE A 2 -12.31 22.26 6.19
N GLY A 3 -12.90 22.08 7.39
CA GLY A 3 -12.23 22.41 8.65
C GLY A 3 -10.91 21.66 8.88
N SER A 4 -10.85 20.36 8.54
CA SER A 4 -9.62 19.56 8.69
C SER A 4 -8.49 20.03 7.76
N LEU A 5 -8.82 20.52 6.57
CA LEU A 5 -7.84 21.05 5.63
C LEU A 5 -7.23 22.37 6.16
N HIS A 6 -8.05 23.27 6.71
CA HIS A 6 -7.54 24.51 7.33
C HIS A 6 -6.62 24.24 8.52
N VAL A 7 -6.94 23.26 9.37
CA VAL A 7 -6.07 22.87 10.49
C VAL A 7 -4.74 22.31 9.97
N GLY A 8 -4.77 21.47 8.93
CA GLY A 8 -3.59 20.93 8.29
C GLY A 8 -2.69 22.00 7.66
N GLU A 9 -3.29 22.95 6.94
CA GLU A 9 -2.58 24.10 6.36
C GLU A 9 -1.88 24.94 7.43
N ASN A 10 -2.60 25.32 8.49
CA ASN A 10 -2.02 26.12 9.57
C ASN A 10 -0.85 25.39 10.24
N SER A 11 -1.00 24.08 10.51
CA SER A 11 0.05 23.26 11.10
C SER A 11 1.30 23.19 10.21
N LEU A 12 1.10 23.05 8.90
CA LEU A 12 2.20 23.04 7.94
C LEU A 12 2.93 24.40 7.89
N LEU A 13 2.17 25.50 7.88
CA LEU A 13 2.74 26.86 7.88
C LEU A 13 3.55 27.13 9.14
N GLU A 14 3.09 26.69 10.31
CA GLU A 14 3.85 26.78 11.57
C GLU A 14 5.17 26.00 11.50
N LEU A 15 5.14 24.81 10.91
CA LEU A 15 6.32 23.96 10.77
C LEU A 15 7.35 24.58 9.81
N LEU A 16 6.90 25.18 8.70
CA LEU A 16 7.75 25.91 7.76
C LEU A 16 8.35 27.18 8.37
N LYS A 17 7.63 27.88 9.24
CA LYS A 17 8.17 29.02 10.00
C LYS A 17 9.30 28.58 10.93
N ARG A 18 9.23 27.37 11.49
CA ARG A 18 10.22 26.85 12.45
C ARG A 18 11.47 26.26 11.80
N TYR A 19 11.32 25.54 10.68
CA TYR A 19 12.41 24.74 10.10
C TYR A 19 12.82 25.15 8.68
N ASP A 20 12.19 26.15 8.07
CA ASP A 20 12.35 26.51 6.65
C ASP A 20 11.90 25.44 5.64
N LEU A 21 11.76 25.85 4.38
CA LEU A 21 11.26 24.98 3.31
C LEU A 21 12.26 23.90 2.90
N LYS A 22 13.56 24.16 2.99
CA LYS A 22 14.59 23.21 2.56
C LYS A 22 14.63 22.04 3.53
N THR A 23 14.66 22.31 4.83
CA THR A 23 14.64 21.28 5.87
C THR A 23 13.34 20.49 5.82
N PHE A 24 12.19 21.15 5.63
CA PHE A 24 10.91 20.45 5.48
C PHE A 24 10.93 19.44 4.33
N LYS A 25 11.44 19.84 3.15
CA LYS A 25 11.55 18.93 1.99
C LYS A 25 12.46 17.74 2.27
N LEU A 26 13.57 17.96 2.98
CA LEU A 26 14.47 16.88 3.39
C LEU A 26 13.77 15.92 4.36
N MET A 27 13.13 16.44 5.41
CA MET A 27 12.39 15.61 6.38
C MET A 27 11.28 14.79 5.71
N LYS A 28 10.58 15.37 4.73
CA LYS A 28 9.53 14.68 3.98
C LYS A 28 10.07 13.45 3.22
N GLU A 29 11.23 13.57 2.59
CA GLU A 29 11.87 12.41 1.95
C GLU A 29 12.44 11.44 3.00
N GLU A 30 12.99 11.94 4.09
CA GLU A 30 13.54 11.09 5.15
C GLU A 30 12.46 10.22 5.83
N ILE A 31 11.25 10.74 6.02
CA ILE A 31 10.12 9.96 6.54
C ILE A 31 9.78 8.79 5.61
N LYS A 32 9.85 9.01 4.28
CA LYS A 32 9.61 7.94 3.31
C LYS A 32 10.74 6.92 3.32
N ASN A 33 12.00 7.38 3.28
CA ASN A 33 13.17 6.51 3.32
C ASN A 33 13.18 5.64 4.57
N TYR A 34 12.88 6.24 5.73
CA TYR A 34 12.77 5.53 6.99
C TYR A 34 11.66 4.46 6.95
N SER A 35 10.50 4.78 6.38
CA SER A 35 9.42 3.82 6.20
C SER A 35 9.82 2.67 5.27
N GLU A 36 10.55 2.95 4.18
CA GLU A 36 11.03 1.94 3.25
C GLU A 36 12.04 1.01 3.92
N VAL A 37 13.06 1.56 4.59
CA VAL A 37 14.06 0.76 5.33
C VAL A 37 13.40 -0.12 6.37
N ARG A 38 12.41 0.41 7.10
CA ARG A 38 11.67 -0.38 8.09
C ARG A 38 10.89 -1.52 7.43
N MET A 39 10.19 -1.27 6.32
CA MET A 39 9.45 -2.32 5.61
C MET A 39 10.40 -3.40 5.06
N ARG A 40 11.49 -2.99 4.41
CA ARG A 40 12.53 -3.91 3.89
C ARG A 40 13.09 -4.82 4.98
N ASN A 41 13.39 -4.26 6.15
CA ASN A 41 13.86 -5.05 7.30
C ASN A 41 12.81 -6.08 7.76
N GLU A 42 11.53 -5.74 7.80
CA GLU A 42 10.48 -6.70 8.16
C GLU A 42 10.34 -7.83 7.12
N ILE A 43 10.51 -7.51 5.83
CA ILE A 43 10.46 -8.51 4.75
C ILE A 43 11.56 -9.57 4.94
N THR A 44 12.75 -9.18 5.39
CA THR A 44 13.86 -10.14 5.60
C THR A 44 13.57 -11.23 6.63
N ASN A 45 12.55 -11.05 7.48
CA ASN A 45 12.10 -12.08 8.42
C ASN A 45 11.28 -13.19 7.75
N ILE A 46 10.86 -12.99 6.50
CA ILE A 46 10.09 -13.97 5.71
C ILE A 46 11.09 -14.79 4.88
N PRO A 47 11.05 -16.14 4.96
CA PRO A 47 11.93 -16.96 4.14
C PRO A 47 11.78 -16.70 2.64
N ASN A 48 12.90 -16.61 1.92
CA ASN A 48 12.87 -16.49 0.46
C ASN A 48 12.14 -17.68 -0.15
N GLY A 49 11.31 -17.40 -1.17
CA GLY A 49 10.53 -18.43 -1.82
C GLY A 49 9.32 -17.91 -2.58
N ILE A 50 8.55 -18.85 -3.11
CA ILE A 50 7.31 -18.57 -3.82
C ILE A 50 6.15 -19.10 -2.99
N TYR A 51 5.28 -18.21 -2.57
CA TYR A 51 4.03 -18.51 -1.87
C TYR A 51 2.88 -18.33 -2.85
N ASN A 52 1.90 -19.23 -2.82
CA ASN A 52 0.77 -19.20 -3.73
C ASN A 52 -0.54 -19.26 -2.94
N TYR A 53 -1.51 -18.47 -3.37
CA TYR A 53 -2.88 -18.57 -2.94
C TYR A 53 -3.82 -18.51 -4.15
N GLU A 54 -4.82 -19.38 -4.16
CA GLU A 54 -5.88 -19.41 -5.16
C GLU A 54 -7.18 -19.79 -4.47
N GLY A 55 -8.21 -18.95 -4.59
CA GLY A 55 -9.51 -19.20 -3.99
C GLY A 55 -10.59 -18.23 -4.48
N TYR A 56 -11.83 -18.56 -4.18
CA TYR A 56 -12.97 -17.68 -4.38
C TYR A 56 -13.14 -16.85 -3.10
N ALA A 57 -12.50 -15.68 -3.08
CA ALA A 57 -12.41 -14.84 -1.87
C ALA A 57 -13.57 -13.83 -1.76
N ILE A 58 -14.34 -13.65 -2.83
CA ILE A 58 -15.50 -12.75 -2.90
C ILE A 58 -16.68 -13.56 -3.40
N ASP A 59 -17.79 -13.53 -2.67
CA ASP A 59 -18.96 -14.36 -2.93
C ASP A 59 -19.72 -13.96 -4.21
N ASN A 60 -19.93 -12.65 -4.44
CA ASN A 60 -20.43 -12.08 -5.69
C ASN A 60 -20.21 -10.55 -5.73
N ASP A 61 -20.51 -9.90 -6.86
CA ASP A 61 -20.40 -8.44 -7.02
C ASP A 61 -21.73 -7.69 -6.85
N GLY A 62 -22.77 -8.36 -6.33
CA GLY A 62 -24.11 -7.79 -6.19
C GLY A 62 -24.87 -7.52 -7.51
N VAL A 63 -24.28 -7.85 -8.67
CA VAL A 63 -24.90 -7.72 -10.00
C VAL A 63 -24.97 -9.06 -10.71
N ILE A 64 -23.90 -9.85 -10.64
CA ILE A 64 -23.77 -11.22 -11.12
C ILE A 64 -23.57 -12.11 -9.89
N ASP A 65 -24.45 -13.10 -9.72
CA ASP A 65 -24.37 -14.09 -8.64
C ASP A 65 -23.33 -15.18 -8.95
N GLU A 66 -22.07 -14.76 -9.12
CA GLU A 66 -20.92 -15.64 -9.36
C GLU A 66 -19.74 -15.20 -8.49
N PRO A 67 -19.04 -16.14 -7.84
CA PRO A 67 -17.91 -15.81 -7.00
C PRO A 67 -16.70 -15.37 -7.81
N LEU A 68 -15.98 -14.37 -7.31
CA LEU A 68 -14.79 -13.85 -7.95
C LEU A 68 -13.54 -14.55 -7.42
N LYS A 69 -12.78 -15.11 -8.37
CA LYS A 69 -11.50 -15.74 -8.12
C LYS A 69 -10.43 -14.71 -7.77
N LEU A 70 -9.74 -14.93 -6.66
CA LEU A 70 -8.50 -14.25 -6.30
C LEU A 70 -7.34 -15.24 -6.40
N LYS A 71 -6.35 -14.90 -7.22
CA LYS A 71 -5.10 -15.65 -7.35
C LYS A 71 -3.93 -14.70 -7.11
N VAL A 72 -3.03 -15.09 -6.22
CA VAL A 72 -1.80 -14.33 -5.99
C VAL A 72 -0.62 -15.28 -5.85
N LYS A 73 0.42 -15.00 -6.63
CA LYS A 73 1.76 -15.56 -6.48
C LYS A 73 2.63 -14.49 -5.83
N ILE A 74 3.13 -14.79 -4.65
CA ILE A 74 4.00 -13.90 -3.88
C ILE A 74 5.42 -14.43 -4.00
N ILE A 75 6.32 -13.63 -4.54
CA ILE A 75 7.75 -13.94 -4.64
C ILE A 75 8.45 -13.13 -3.57
N VAL A 76 9.13 -13.79 -2.63
CA VAL A 76 9.97 -13.16 -1.61
C VAL A 76 11.43 -13.38 -1.98
N ASP A 77 12.17 -12.29 -2.13
CA ASP A 77 13.59 -12.30 -2.44
C ASP A 77 14.31 -11.25 -1.57
N ASN A 78 14.89 -11.73 -0.47
CA ASN A 78 15.61 -10.97 0.55
C ASN A 78 14.75 -9.91 1.22
N ASP A 79 14.86 -8.66 0.81
CA ASP A 79 14.13 -7.52 1.36
C ASP A 79 13.02 -7.02 0.41
N GLU A 80 12.75 -7.75 -0.67
CA GLU A 80 11.73 -7.43 -1.66
C GLU A 80 10.63 -8.49 -1.75
N MET A 81 9.41 -8.03 -2.02
CA MET A 81 8.26 -8.90 -2.28
C MET A 81 7.51 -8.44 -3.53
N ILE A 82 7.25 -9.37 -4.44
CA ILE A 82 6.44 -9.14 -5.64
C ILE A 82 5.13 -9.90 -5.50
N PHE A 83 4.01 -9.17 -5.63
CA PHE A 83 2.66 -9.73 -5.62
C PHE A 83 2.13 -9.75 -7.05
N ASP A 84 2.04 -10.95 -7.64
CA ASP A 84 1.54 -11.16 -8.99
C ASP A 84 0.11 -11.71 -8.93
N TYR A 85 -0.86 -10.89 -9.32
CA TYR A 85 -2.29 -11.22 -9.34
C TYR A 85 -2.76 -11.83 -10.67
N THR A 86 -1.85 -12.16 -11.58
CA THR A 86 -2.17 -12.76 -12.88
C THR A 86 -3.00 -14.04 -12.69
N GLY A 87 -4.14 -14.11 -13.38
CA GLY A 87 -5.09 -15.22 -13.29
C GLY A 87 -6.18 -15.06 -12.23
N SER A 88 -6.26 -13.89 -11.58
CA SER A 88 -7.46 -13.44 -10.84
C SER A 88 -8.63 -13.13 -11.80
N ALA A 89 -9.83 -12.98 -11.24
CA ALA A 89 -11.01 -12.55 -11.98
C ALA A 89 -10.79 -11.19 -12.66
N LYS A 90 -11.51 -10.97 -13.77
CA LYS A 90 -11.57 -9.66 -14.42
C LYS A 90 -12.30 -8.67 -13.51
N GLN A 91 -12.21 -7.39 -13.84
CA GLN A 91 -12.96 -6.33 -13.16
C GLN A 91 -14.44 -6.71 -13.07
N ALA A 92 -14.97 -6.67 -11.85
CA ALA A 92 -16.37 -6.91 -11.55
C ALA A 92 -17.26 -5.84 -12.20
N ARG A 93 -18.55 -6.18 -12.41
CA ARG A 93 -19.53 -5.21 -12.94
C ARG A 93 -20.15 -4.40 -11.82
N GLY A 94 -20.33 -5.01 -10.66
CA GLY A 94 -20.83 -4.36 -9.46
C GLY A 94 -19.73 -3.96 -8.47
N PRO A 95 -20.13 -3.32 -7.36
CA PRO A 95 -19.19 -3.01 -6.28
C PRO A 95 -18.71 -4.30 -5.60
N VAL A 96 -17.41 -4.34 -5.31
CA VAL A 96 -16.73 -5.39 -4.55
C VAL A 96 -16.09 -4.76 -3.33
#